data_AF-V4SNY5-F1
#
_entry.id   AF-V4SNY5-F1
#
_cell.length_a   1.000
_cell.length_b   1.000
_cell.length_c   1.000
_cell.angle_alpha   90.00
_cell.angle_beta   90.00
_cell.angle_gamma   90.00
#
_symmetry.space_group_name_H-M   'P 1'
#
loop_
_entity.id
_entity.type
_entity.pdbx_description
1 polymer ?
#
loop_
_entity_poly.entity_id
_entity_poly.type
_entity_poly.pdbx_seq_one_letter_code
_entity_poly.pdbx_strand_id
1 'polypeptide(L)'
;MKAIANEVYCDHAQSYDAVAVINRKVCQENGGINLMVFKGHKSCHGSYSTAAGWNYPVNHIKESTPSFDSGKISRIEIASSFFSEVCAPGEFEGTGMCGGCGIENGSCHSNSLYFGDSGAFRYLCPQGGCREINGYPGSCS
;
A
#
# COMPACT_ATOMS: atom_id res chain seq x y z
N MET A 1 -2.70 -24.29 10.91
CA MET A 1 -1.83 -23.58 11.88
C MET A 1 -2.71 -22.76 12.82
N LYS A 2 -2.24 -22.45 14.04
CA LYS A 2 -2.97 -21.66 15.05
C LYS A 2 -2.04 -20.55 15.58
N ALA A 3 -2.53 -19.32 15.66
CA ALA A 3 -1.79 -18.22 16.29
C ALA A 3 -1.68 -18.44 17.81
N ILE A 4 -0.49 -18.23 18.38
CA ILE A 4 -0.20 -18.40 19.82
C ILE A 4 0.34 -17.12 20.49
N ALA A 5 0.54 -16.06 19.71
CA ALA A 5 0.95 -14.73 20.15
C ALA A 5 0.45 -13.68 19.14
N ASN A 6 0.39 -12.41 19.56
CA ASN A 6 0.02 -11.27 18.71
C ASN A 6 0.92 -10.07 19.04
N GLU A 7 1.02 -9.15 18.07
CA GLU A 7 1.65 -7.84 18.30
C GLU A 7 0.75 -6.96 19.18
N VAL A 8 1.39 -6.13 19.99
CA VAL A 8 0.73 -5.11 20.82
C VAL A 8 1.38 -3.78 20.48
N TYR A 9 0.57 -2.85 19.99
CA TYR A 9 0.97 -1.50 19.63
C TYR A 9 0.70 -0.52 20.78
N CYS A 10 0.91 0.78 20.53
CA CYS A 10 0.66 1.82 21.51
C CYS A 10 -0.74 1.71 22.15
N ASP A 11 -0.82 2.11 23.43
CA ASP A 11 -2.03 2.02 24.25
C ASP A 11 -2.62 0.59 24.40
N HIS A 12 -1.75 -0.43 24.35
CA HIS A 12 -2.13 -1.85 24.41
C HIS A 12 -3.08 -2.27 23.26
N ALA A 13 -3.05 -1.55 22.14
CA ALA A 13 -3.85 -1.90 20.97
C ALA A 13 -3.36 -3.22 20.36
N GLN A 14 -4.28 -4.14 20.07
CA GLN A 14 -3.98 -5.44 19.45
C GLN A 14 -4.18 -5.43 17.92
N SER A 15 -4.47 -4.26 17.37
CA SER A 15 -4.71 -4.02 15.95
C SER A 15 -4.13 -2.66 15.57
N TYR A 16 -3.88 -2.48 14.28
CA TYR A 16 -3.46 -1.22 13.70
C TYR A 16 -4.35 -0.88 12.51
N ASP A 17 -4.46 0.41 12.20
CA ASP A 17 -5.26 0.87 11.07
C ASP A 17 -4.49 0.72 9.75
N ALA A 18 -5.17 0.16 8.75
CA ALA A 18 -4.70 0.21 7.37
C ALA A 18 -5.05 1.59 6.77
N VAL A 19 -4.04 2.38 6.42
CA VAL A 19 -4.21 3.74 5.91
C VAL A 19 -3.60 3.91 4.52
N ALA A 20 -4.24 4.74 3.69
CA ALA A 20 -3.69 5.18 2.42
C ALA A 20 -3.08 6.57 2.59
N VAL A 21 -1.77 6.70 2.38
CA VAL A 21 -1.05 7.96 2.49
C VAL A 21 -0.92 8.60 1.11
N ILE A 22 -1.23 9.89 1.03
CA ILE A 22 -1.21 10.66 -0.22
C ILE A 22 -0.54 12.01 -0.01
N ASN A 23 -0.12 12.65 -1.10
CA ASN A 23 0.45 13.98 -1.03
C ASN A 23 -0.62 15.01 -0.60
N ARG A 24 -0.30 15.85 0.38
CA ARG A 24 -1.19 16.91 0.90
C ARG A 24 -1.77 17.81 -0.19
N LYS A 25 -1.04 18.09 -1.28
CA LYS A 25 -1.53 18.91 -2.39
C LYS A 25 -2.78 18.31 -3.02
N VAL A 26 -2.85 16.99 -3.16
CA VAL A 26 -4.03 16.28 -3.67
C VAL A 26 -5.24 16.53 -2.78
N CYS A 27 -5.03 16.67 -1.47
CA CYS A 27 -6.10 17.02 -0.52
C CYS A 27 -6.58 18.45 -0.59
N GLN A 28 -5.69 19.38 -0.94
CA GLN A 28 -6.06 20.78 -1.08
C GLN A 28 -6.81 21.05 -2.38
N GLU A 29 -6.52 20.27 -3.42
CA GLU A 29 -7.14 20.37 -4.73
C GLU A 29 -8.52 19.68 -4.79
N ASN A 30 -8.79 18.71 -3.91
CA ASN A 30 -10.02 17.91 -3.94
C ASN A 30 -10.79 17.96 -2.61
N GLY A 31 -11.99 18.55 -2.62
CA GLY A 31 -12.86 18.64 -1.44
C GLY A 31 -13.51 17.32 -0.98
N GLY A 32 -13.27 16.21 -1.68
CA GLY A 32 -13.84 14.89 -1.36
C GLY A 32 -12.94 13.77 -1.87
N ILE A 33 -11.86 13.48 -1.15
CA ILE A 33 -10.95 12.39 -1.51
C ILE A 33 -11.50 11.05 -1.04
N ASN A 34 -11.49 10.08 -1.94
CA ASN A 34 -11.61 8.66 -1.64
C ASN A 34 -10.61 7.88 -2.51
N LEU A 35 -10.46 6.58 -2.30
CA LEU A 35 -9.49 5.77 -3.05
C LEU A 35 -9.77 5.77 -4.57
N MET A 36 -11.03 5.94 -4.99
CA MET A 36 -11.44 5.85 -6.39
C MET A 36 -10.93 7.00 -7.26
N VAL A 37 -10.60 8.16 -6.68
CA VAL A 37 -10.01 9.29 -7.42
C VAL A 37 -8.59 8.99 -7.91
N PHE A 38 -7.94 7.95 -7.38
CA PHE A 38 -6.60 7.53 -7.75
C PHE A 38 -6.55 6.52 -8.89
N LYS A 39 -7.67 6.27 -9.57
CA LYS A 39 -7.66 5.48 -10.80
C LYS A 39 -6.67 6.11 -11.81
N GLY A 40 -5.85 5.27 -12.44
CA GLY A 40 -4.82 5.68 -13.39
C GLY A 40 -3.58 6.35 -12.76
N HIS A 41 -3.47 6.39 -11.43
CA HIS A 41 -2.27 6.86 -10.75
C HIS A 41 -1.30 5.70 -10.46
N LYS A 42 -0.06 6.03 -10.07
CA LYS A 42 0.89 5.06 -9.52
C LYS A 42 0.50 4.68 -8.09
N SER A 43 0.85 3.46 -7.68
CA SER A 43 0.61 2.95 -6.34
C SER A 43 1.84 2.27 -5.74
N CYS A 44 1.99 2.39 -4.43
CA CYS A 44 3.02 1.72 -3.64
C CYS A 44 2.41 1.00 -2.45
N HIS A 45 2.85 -0.24 -2.26
CA HIS A 45 2.30 -1.20 -1.33
C HIS A 45 3.45 -1.82 -0.54
N GLY A 46 3.33 -1.89 0.80
CA GLY A 46 4.42 -2.38 1.65
C GLY A 46 4.86 -3.81 1.27
N SER A 47 3.90 -4.71 1.04
CA SER A 47 4.17 -6.02 0.46
C SER A 47 2.92 -6.65 -0.15
N TYR A 48 3.10 -7.43 -1.21
CA TYR A 48 2.04 -8.19 -1.85
C TYR A 48 1.40 -9.18 -0.86
N SER A 49 0.08 -9.36 -0.96
CA SER A 49 -0.70 -10.27 -0.11
C SER A 49 -0.77 -9.91 1.39
N THR A 50 -0.21 -8.77 1.83
CA THR A 50 -0.36 -8.28 3.20
C THR A 50 -1.71 -7.61 3.43
N ALA A 51 -2.13 -7.49 4.69
CA ALA A 51 -3.41 -6.88 5.06
C ALA A 51 -3.49 -5.41 4.61
N ALA A 52 -2.74 -4.52 5.27
CA ALA A 52 -2.78 -3.09 5.01
C ALA A 52 -2.18 -2.72 3.64
N GLY A 53 -1.06 -3.36 3.28
CA GLY A 53 -0.35 -3.07 2.04
C GLY A 53 -1.10 -3.51 0.79
N TRP A 54 -1.95 -4.54 0.81
CA TRP A 54 -2.54 -5.10 -0.41
C TRP A 54 -4.03 -5.45 -0.30
N ASN A 55 -4.39 -6.29 0.67
CA ASN A 55 -5.73 -6.89 0.72
C ASN A 55 -6.82 -5.85 0.98
N TYR A 56 -6.64 -4.95 1.96
CA TYR A 56 -7.60 -3.88 2.24
C TYR A 56 -7.81 -2.94 1.04
N PRO A 57 -6.77 -2.29 0.46
CA PRO A 57 -6.98 -1.35 -0.64
C PRO A 57 -7.53 -2.03 -1.91
N VAL A 58 -7.05 -3.23 -2.27
CA VAL A 58 -7.53 -3.92 -3.47
C VAL A 58 -8.96 -4.42 -3.31
N ASN A 59 -9.35 -4.90 -2.13
CA ASN A 59 -10.74 -5.27 -1.88
C ASN A 59 -11.65 -4.02 -1.89
N HIS A 60 -11.20 -2.90 -1.34
CA HIS A 60 -11.98 -1.65 -1.41
C HIS A 60 -12.23 -1.19 -2.85
N ILE A 61 -11.22 -1.28 -3.72
CA ILE A 61 -11.36 -1.01 -5.17
C ILE A 61 -12.37 -1.98 -5.80
N LYS A 62 -12.27 -3.28 -5.46
CA LYS A 62 -13.20 -4.31 -5.96
C LYS A 62 -14.65 -3.97 -5.63
N GLU A 63 -14.93 -3.72 -4.36
CA GLU A 63 -16.28 -3.42 -3.85
C GLU A 63 -16.83 -2.12 -4.41
N SER A 64 -15.95 -1.14 -4.68
CA SER A 64 -16.32 0.16 -5.24
C SER A 64 -16.42 0.18 -6.76
N THR A 65 -16.12 -0.94 -7.45
CA THR A 65 -16.09 -1.01 -8.92
C THR A 65 -17.03 -2.11 -9.43
N PRO A 66 -18.25 -1.78 -9.88
CA PRO A 66 -19.25 -2.76 -10.31
C PRO A 66 -18.78 -3.75 -11.38
N SER A 67 -17.87 -3.34 -12.28
CA SER A 67 -17.33 -4.23 -13.32
C SER A 67 -16.46 -5.37 -12.78
N PHE A 68 -15.92 -5.23 -11.57
CA PHE A 68 -15.09 -6.25 -10.91
C PHE A 68 -15.91 -7.26 -10.10
N ASP A 69 -17.21 -7.06 -9.97
CA ASP A 69 -18.13 -7.94 -9.21
C ASP A 69 -18.49 -9.24 -9.96
N SER A 70 -17.97 -9.41 -11.19
CA SER A 70 -18.18 -10.59 -12.05
C SER A 70 -17.59 -11.91 -11.51
N GLY A 71 -17.07 -11.93 -10.28
CA GLY A 71 -16.60 -13.12 -9.55
C GLY A 71 -15.30 -13.76 -10.05
N LYS A 72 -14.74 -13.31 -11.18
CA LYS A 72 -13.61 -13.99 -11.85
C LYS A 72 -12.31 -13.19 -11.93
N ILE A 73 -12.30 -11.93 -11.50
CA ILE A 73 -11.10 -11.09 -11.60
C ILE A 73 -10.18 -11.27 -10.38
N SER A 74 -8.90 -11.53 -10.63
CA SER A 74 -7.89 -11.66 -9.58
C SER A 74 -7.51 -10.30 -9.00
N ARG A 75 -6.94 -10.29 -7.78
CA ARG A 75 -6.44 -9.05 -7.14
C ARG A 75 -5.36 -8.35 -7.97
N ILE A 76 -4.54 -9.13 -8.66
CA ILE A 76 -3.50 -8.61 -9.57
C ILE A 76 -4.16 -7.89 -10.74
N GLU A 77 -5.17 -8.48 -11.36
CA GLU A 77 -5.92 -7.86 -12.47
C GLU A 77 -6.70 -6.61 -12.04
N ILE A 78 -7.27 -6.61 -10.83
CA ILE A 78 -7.92 -5.42 -10.27
C ILE A 78 -6.90 -4.28 -10.14
N ALA A 79 -5.76 -4.55 -9.49
CA ALA A 79 -4.73 -3.55 -9.26
C ALA A 79 -4.12 -3.04 -10.59
N SER A 80 -3.83 -3.93 -11.54
CA SER A 80 -3.26 -3.56 -12.84
C SER A 80 -4.24 -2.80 -13.74
N SER A 81 -5.55 -3.05 -13.60
CA SER A 81 -6.59 -2.33 -14.34
C SER A 81 -6.93 -0.98 -13.71
N PHE A 82 -6.69 -0.83 -12.40
CA PHE A 82 -7.01 0.37 -11.65
C PHE A 82 -5.86 1.39 -11.64
N PHE A 83 -4.63 0.95 -11.39
CA PHE A 83 -3.44 1.81 -11.32
C PHE A 83 -2.63 1.78 -12.62
N SER A 84 -1.91 2.87 -12.92
CA SER A 84 -1.04 2.92 -14.11
C SER A 84 0.24 2.10 -13.91
N GLU A 85 0.77 2.11 -12.69
CA GLU A 85 1.93 1.33 -12.26
C GLU A 85 1.71 0.89 -10.81
N VAL A 86 2.15 -0.32 -10.49
CA VAL A 86 2.05 -0.91 -9.15
C VAL A 86 3.44 -1.31 -8.68
N CYS A 87 3.82 -0.84 -7.50
CA CYS A 87 4.93 -1.37 -6.74
C CYS A 87 4.44 -2.08 -5.48
N ALA A 88 4.49 -3.41 -5.48
CA ALA A 88 4.12 -4.28 -4.37
C ALA A 88 5.14 -5.43 -4.27
N PRO A 89 6.25 -5.23 -3.55
CA PRO A 89 7.25 -6.27 -3.36
C PRO A 89 6.68 -7.54 -2.73
N GLY A 90 7.14 -8.70 -3.16
CA GLY A 90 6.74 -9.98 -2.56
C GLY A 90 7.57 -10.31 -1.32
N GLU A 91 7.11 -11.25 -0.51
CA GLU A 91 7.97 -11.83 0.53
C GLU A 91 9.13 -12.61 -0.11
N PHE A 92 8.81 -13.37 -1.17
CA PHE A 92 9.74 -14.20 -1.92
C PHE A 92 9.91 -13.70 -3.35
N GLU A 93 11.02 -14.06 -3.98
CA GLU A 93 11.27 -13.76 -5.39
C GLU A 93 10.12 -14.27 -6.29
N GLY A 94 9.72 -13.44 -7.26
CA GLY A 94 8.67 -13.77 -8.23
C GLY A 94 7.23 -13.67 -7.69
N THR A 95 7.02 -13.31 -6.42
CA THR A 95 5.66 -13.22 -5.83
C THR A 95 5.06 -11.81 -5.84
N GLY A 96 5.86 -10.77 -6.05
CA GLY A 96 5.42 -9.37 -6.05
C GLY A 96 4.84 -8.87 -7.38
N MET A 97 4.20 -7.71 -7.34
CA MET A 97 3.75 -6.95 -8.51
C MET A 97 4.58 -5.67 -8.67
N CYS A 98 5.47 -5.63 -9.65
CA CYS A 98 6.67 -4.80 -9.58
C CYS A 98 6.83 -3.80 -10.71
N GLY A 99 5.79 -3.63 -11.54
CA GLY A 99 5.85 -2.79 -12.74
C GLY A 99 6.24 -1.33 -12.46
N GLY A 100 6.04 -0.85 -11.21
CA GLY A 100 6.38 0.49 -10.77
C GLY A 100 7.58 0.60 -9.83
N CYS A 101 8.20 -0.48 -9.34
CA CYS A 101 9.20 -0.42 -8.25
C CYS A 101 10.57 0.16 -8.64
N GLY A 102 10.79 0.54 -9.90
CA GLY A 102 12.10 0.99 -10.37
C GLY A 102 13.16 -0.11 -10.40
N ILE A 103 14.36 0.23 -10.86
CA ILE A 103 15.48 -0.72 -11.10
C ILE A 103 16.45 -0.75 -9.90
N GLU A 104 16.25 0.07 -8.87
CA GLU A 104 17.17 0.11 -7.73
C GLU A 104 17.17 -1.25 -7.00
N ASN A 105 18.28 -1.98 -7.17
CA ASN A 105 18.56 -3.37 -6.80
C ASN A 105 17.91 -4.48 -7.66
N GLY A 106 17.16 -4.17 -8.72
CA GLY A 106 16.58 -5.16 -9.65
C GLY A 106 15.71 -6.24 -8.99
N SER A 107 15.39 -6.06 -7.71
CA SER A 107 14.79 -7.07 -6.85
C SER A 107 13.45 -6.55 -6.37
N CYS A 108 12.42 -7.37 -6.53
CA CYS A 108 11.07 -7.04 -6.09
C CYS A 108 10.58 -8.11 -5.12
N HIS A 109 11.33 -8.20 -4.02
CA HIS A 109 11.04 -9.08 -2.90
C HIS A 109 11.45 -8.38 -1.60
N SER A 110 11.53 -9.12 -0.50
CA SER A 110 11.88 -8.65 0.85
C SER A 110 13.16 -7.82 0.96
N ASN A 111 14.13 -7.98 0.05
CA ASN A 111 15.36 -7.18 0.02
C ASN A 111 15.27 -5.88 -0.81
N SER A 112 14.11 -5.60 -1.40
CA SER A 112 13.92 -4.39 -2.21
C SER A 112 13.87 -3.13 -1.33
N LEU A 113 14.34 -2.01 -1.87
CA LEU A 113 14.32 -0.71 -1.17
C LEU A 113 12.91 -0.26 -0.74
N TYR A 114 11.89 -0.76 -1.44
CA TYR A 114 10.50 -0.39 -1.28
C TYR A 114 9.66 -1.45 -0.53
N PHE A 115 10.29 -2.50 0.01
CA PHE A 115 9.60 -3.49 0.86
C PHE A 115 9.27 -2.93 2.25
N GLY A 116 8.13 -3.37 2.79
CA GLY A 116 7.58 -2.94 4.07
C GLY A 116 6.93 -1.56 4.03
N ASP A 117 6.21 -1.18 5.09
CA ASP A 117 5.47 0.08 5.15
C ASP A 117 6.39 1.30 5.00
N SER A 118 7.60 1.25 5.57
CA SER A 118 8.62 2.29 5.41
C SER A 118 9.15 2.38 3.97
N GLY A 119 9.28 1.24 3.27
CA GLY A 119 9.70 1.20 1.87
C GLY A 119 8.63 1.78 0.95
N ALA A 120 7.36 1.43 1.15
CA ALA A 120 6.24 2.01 0.40
C ALA A 120 6.15 3.53 0.64
N PHE A 121 6.33 4.00 1.88
CA PHE A 121 6.38 5.43 2.16
C PHE A 121 7.56 6.12 1.46
N ARG A 122 8.74 5.48 1.42
CA ARG A 122 9.89 5.99 0.66
C ARG A 122 9.58 6.13 -0.83
N TYR A 123 8.87 5.17 -1.42
CA TYR A 123 8.45 5.23 -2.83
C TYR A 123 7.54 6.43 -3.11
N LEU A 124 6.61 6.74 -2.20
CA LEU A 124 5.73 7.91 -2.30
C LEU A 124 6.52 9.23 -2.28
N CYS A 125 7.71 9.22 -1.70
CA CYS A 125 8.48 10.40 -1.30
C CYS A 125 9.90 10.43 -1.89
N PRO A 126 10.07 10.25 -3.22
CA PRO A 126 11.40 10.26 -3.82
C PRO A 126 12.06 11.62 -3.54
N GLN A 127 13.30 11.60 -3.06
CA GLN A 127 14.12 12.78 -2.76
C GLN A 127 13.72 13.62 -1.52
N GLY A 128 13.04 13.01 -0.53
CA GLY A 128 12.84 13.65 0.77
C GLY A 128 11.72 14.71 0.79
N GLY A 129 10.81 14.65 -0.18
CA GLY A 129 9.65 15.55 -0.27
C GLY A 129 8.60 15.33 0.83
N CYS A 130 8.70 14.24 1.59
CA CYS A 130 7.83 13.97 2.72
C CYS A 130 8.56 14.26 4.02
N ARG A 131 7.87 14.98 4.89
CA ARG A 131 8.25 15.15 6.28
C ARG A 131 7.29 14.34 7.12
N GLU A 132 7.81 13.69 8.15
CA GLU A 132 6.97 13.15 9.22
C GLU A 132 6.07 14.28 9.73
N ILE A 133 4.77 14.03 9.73
CA ILE A 133 3.83 14.96 10.33
C ILE A 133 3.89 14.66 11.82
N ASN A 134 4.54 15.52 12.59
CA ASN A 134 4.45 15.51 14.06
C ASN A 134 2.96 15.52 14.44
N GLY A 135 2.44 14.38 14.88
CA GLY A 135 1.01 14.18 15.12
C GLY A 135 0.49 12.76 14.88
N TYR A 136 1.20 11.92 14.12
CA TYR A 136 1.04 10.48 14.27
C TYR A 136 1.76 10.04 15.55
N PRO A 137 1.14 9.25 16.44
CA PRO A 137 1.77 8.81 17.68
C PRO A 137 2.84 7.75 17.36
N GLY A 138 3.97 8.20 16.81
CA GLY A 138 5.15 7.37 16.55
C GLY A 138 6.05 7.22 17.78
N SER A 139 5.72 7.88 18.89
CA SER A 139 6.43 7.77 20.16
C SER A 139 5.47 7.33 21.26
N CYS A 140 5.37 6.03 21.44
CA CYS A 140 5.01 5.44 22.73
C CYS A 140 6.07 5.90 23.75
N SER A 141 5.66 6.63 24.80
CA SER A 141 6.50 6.86 26.00
C SER A 141 6.39 5.69 26.97
#